data_AF-A0A0L8H581-F1
#
_entry.id   AF-A0A0L8H581-F1
#
_cell.length_a   1.000
_cell.length_b   1.000
_cell.length_c   1.000
_cell.angle_alpha   90.00
_cell.angle_beta   90.00
_cell.angle_gamma   90.00
#
_symmetry.space_group_name_H-M   'P 1'
#
loop_
_entity.id
_entity.type
_entity.pdbx_description
1 polymer ?
#
loop_
_entity_poly.entity_id
_entity_poly.type
_entity_poly.pdbx_seq_one_letter_code
_entity_poly.pdbx_strand_id
1 'polypeptide(L)'
;MTVSIEINVFVKTYQKLSRYKDLETEIDKMWNLKTKTIPVVIGALGLIAKGADCYIAQIPGNPKMAEIQKKMLIGTAHILRKILSIKIF
;
A
#
# COMPACT_ATOMS: atom_id res chain seq x y z
N MET A 1 -20.58 6.76 8.94
CA MET A 1 -19.33 7.31 8.36
C MET A 1 -18.26 6.26 8.10
N THR A 2 -18.13 5.20 8.92
CA THR A 2 -17.17 4.10 8.71
C THR A 2 -17.34 3.36 7.38
N VAL A 3 -18.58 3.12 6.94
CA VAL A 3 -18.90 2.41 5.69
C VAL A 3 -18.30 3.10 4.45
N SER A 4 -18.39 4.44 4.36
CA SER A 4 -17.87 5.19 3.21
C SER A 4 -16.34 5.16 3.11
N ILE A 5 -15.65 5.11 4.25
CA ILE A 5 -14.19 5.08 4.31
C ILE A 5 -13.67 3.71 3.87
N GLU A 6 -14.34 2.62 4.28
CA GLU A 6 -14.02 1.26 3.83
C GLU A 6 -14.16 1.10 2.31
N ILE A 7 -15.21 1.69 1.71
CA ILE A 7 -15.42 1.68 0.25
C ILE A 7 -14.27 2.38 -0.48
N ASN A 8 -13.84 3.55 -0.01
CA ASN A 8 -12.74 4.28 -0.66
C ASN A 8 -11.41 3.50 -0.60
N VAL A 9 -11.13 2.86 0.54
CA VAL A 9 -9.94 2.00 0.67
C VAL A 9 -10.03 0.83 -0.30
N PHE A 10 -11.18 0.15 -0.40
CA PHE A 10 -11.42 -0.94 -1.35
C PHE A 10 -11.21 -0.53 -2.82
N VAL A 11 -11.78 0.60 -3.21
CA VAL A 11 -11.61 1.16 -4.57
C VAL A 11 -10.14 1.42 -4.86
N LYS A 12 -9.38 1.93 -3.88
CA LYS A 12 -7.93 2.16 -4.04
C LYS A 12 -7.13 0.86 -4.13
N THR A 13 -7.51 -0.19 -3.41
CA THR A 13 -6.87 -1.51 -3.54
C THR A 13 -7.09 -2.07 -4.94
N TYR A 14 -8.32 -2.05 -5.44
CA TYR A 14 -8.63 -2.52 -6.79
C TYR A 14 -7.91 -1.68 -7.86
N GLN A 15 -7.88 -0.36 -7.71
CA GLN A 15 -7.17 0.53 -8.63
C GLN A 15 -5.67 0.22 -8.70
N LYS A 16 -5.03 -0.16 -7.59
CA LYS A 16 -3.62 -0.60 -7.63
C LYS A 16 -3.49 -1.92 -8.38
N LEU A 17 -4.32 -2.91 -8.08
CA LEU A 17 -4.27 -4.20 -8.76
C LEU A 17 -4.48 -4.07 -10.28
N SER A 18 -5.42 -3.25 -10.73
CA SER A 18 -5.69 -3.07 -12.15
C SER A 18 -4.55 -2.32 -12.86
N ARG A 19 -4.06 -1.22 -12.28
CA ARG A 19 -2.99 -0.41 -12.88
C ARG A 19 -1.67 -1.15 -13.05
N TYR A 20 -1.34 -2.06 -12.13
CA TYR A 20 -0.09 -2.80 -12.17
C TYR A 20 -0.21 -4.17 -12.84
N LYS A 21 -1.38 -4.53 -13.38
CA LYS A 21 -1.58 -5.86 -13.98
C LYS A 21 -0.75 -6.09 -15.24
N ASP A 22 -0.62 -5.06 -16.07
CA ASP A 22 0.18 -5.14 -17.29
C ASP A 22 1.67 -5.29 -16.93
N LEU A 23 2.15 -4.53 -15.94
CA LEU A 23 3.51 -4.62 -15.42
C LEU A 23 3.80 -6.02 -14.84
N GLU A 24 2.87 -6.57 -14.06
CA GLU A 24 2.99 -7.93 -13.53
C GLU A 24 3.16 -8.96 -14.66
N THR A 25 2.39 -8.80 -15.73
CA THR A 25 2.45 -9.68 -16.92
C THR A 25 3.75 -9.52 -17.70
N GLU A 26 4.24 -8.29 -17.82
CA GLU A 26 5.49 -8.00 -18.52
C GLU A 26 6.71 -8.54 -17.77
N ILE A 27 6.74 -8.40 -16.44
CA ILE A 27 7.79 -8.98 -15.60
C ILE A 27 7.74 -10.52 -15.68
N ASP A 28 6.54 -11.11 -15.61
CA ASP A 28 6.36 -12.57 -15.73
C ASP A 28 6.91 -13.11 -17.06
N LYS A 29 6.64 -12.41 -18.17
CA LYS A 29 7.20 -12.75 -19.50
C LYS A 29 8.70 -12.54 -19.60
N MET A 30 9.21 -11.42 -19.09
CA MET A 30 10.61 -11.04 -19.25
C MET A 30 11.55 -11.90 -18.41
N TRP A 31 11.13 -12.29 -17.22
CA TRP A 31 11.93 -13.09 -16.30
C TRP A 31 11.53 -14.56 -16.25
N ASN A 32 10.44 -14.95 -16.93
CA ASN A 32 9.84 -16.28 -16.87
C ASN A 32 9.56 -16.73 -15.41
N LEU A 33 9.08 -15.78 -14.59
CA LEU A 33 8.86 -15.93 -13.14
C LEU A 33 7.50 -15.39 -12.72
N LYS A 34 6.73 -16.24 -12.03
CA LYS A 34 5.39 -15.90 -11.54
C LYS A 34 5.42 -14.70 -10.59
N THR A 35 5.04 -13.55 -11.11
CA THR A 35 5.00 -12.28 -10.39
C THR A 35 3.60 -12.02 -9.84
N LYS A 36 3.48 -11.40 -8.67
CA LYS A 36 2.19 -11.04 -8.09
C LYS A 36 2.21 -9.63 -7.51
N THR A 37 1.20 -8.84 -7.87
CA THR A 37 0.98 -7.51 -7.30
C THR A 37 0.36 -7.63 -5.91
N ILE A 38 1.02 -7.04 -4.91
CA ILE A 38 0.53 -6.98 -3.52
C ILE A 38 0.15 -5.53 -3.20
N PRO A 39 -1.15 -5.19 -3.13
CA PRO A 39 -1.59 -3.81 -2.92
C PRO A 39 -1.51 -3.43 -1.44
N VAL A 40 -0.60 -2.53 -1.10
CA VAL A 40 -0.56 -1.89 0.22
C VAL A 40 -1.28 -0.55 0.17
N VAL A 41 -2.41 -0.43 0.87
CA VAL A 41 -3.21 0.80 0.97
C VAL A 41 -3.42 1.13 2.44
N ILE A 42 -2.91 2.30 2.83
CA ILE A 42 -3.05 2.86 4.18
C ILE A 42 -3.63 4.26 4.03
N GLY A 43 -4.69 4.56 4.77
CA GLY A 43 -5.30 5.88 4.81
C GLY A 43 -4.40 6.91 5.49
N ALA A 44 -4.66 8.20 5.28
CA ALA A 44 -3.85 9.28 5.86
C ALA A 44 -3.76 9.23 7.40
N LEU A 45 -4.83 8.74 8.05
CA LEU A 45 -4.89 8.55 9.51
C LEU A 45 -4.39 7.16 9.95
N GLY A 46 -3.74 6.41 9.06
CA GLY A 46 -3.28 5.06 9.34
C GLY A 46 -4.36 3.98 9.19
N LEU A 47 -5.53 4.27 8.61
CA LEU A 47 -6.55 3.24 8.40
C LEU A 47 -6.02 2.14 7.47
N ILE A 48 -6.20 0.88 7.86
CA ILE A 48 -5.80 -0.29 7.07
C ILE A 48 -7.07 -0.99 6.55
N ALA A 49 -7.02 -1.45 5.30
CA ALA A 49 -8.11 -2.21 4.70
C ALA A 49 -8.35 -3.53 5.43
N LYS A 50 -9.62 -3.91 5.61
CA LYS A 50 -9.95 -5.30 5.98
C LYS A 50 -9.40 -6.25 4.91
N GLY A 51 -8.72 -7.31 5.33
CA GLY A 51 -8.09 -8.28 4.44
C GLY A 51 -6.70 -7.88 3.93
N ALA A 52 -6.14 -6.74 4.36
CA ALA A 52 -4.75 -6.39 4.06
C ALA A 52 -3.76 -7.46 4.55
N ASP A 53 -4.04 -8.11 5.68
CA ASP A 53 -3.19 -9.16 6.25
C ASP A 53 -3.02 -10.36 5.30
N CYS A 54 -4.06 -10.70 4.50
CA CYS A 54 -3.98 -11.75 3.49
C CYS A 54 -2.96 -11.39 2.38
N TYR A 55 -2.89 -10.11 2.01
CA TYR A 55 -1.89 -9.63 1.05
C TYR A 55 -0.48 -9.63 1.64
N ILE A 56 -0.33 -9.18 2.88
CA ILE A 56 0.98 -9.11 3.55
C ILE A 56 1.56 -10.50 3.83
N ALA A 57 0.72 -11.48 4.17
CA ALA A 57 1.15 -12.87 4.40
C ALA A 57 1.78 -13.52 3.15
N GLN A 58 1.54 -12.98 1.96
CA GLN A 58 2.14 -13.46 0.72
C GLN A 58 3.57 -12.93 0.50
N ILE A 59 4.00 -11.93 1.28
CA ILE A 59 5.35 -11.40 1.23
C ILE A 59 6.25 -12.35 2.03
N PRO A 60 7.32 -12.91 1.42
CA PRO A 60 8.28 -13.72 2.16
C PRO A 60 8.88 -12.91 3.32
N GLY A 61 8.93 -13.54 4.51
CA GLY A 61 9.36 -12.88 5.75
C GLY A 61 8.23 -12.34 6.62
N ASN A 62 6.96 -12.42 6.17
CA ASN A 62 5.76 -12.07 6.94
C ASN A 62 5.89 -10.77 7.76
N PRO A 63 6.10 -9.61 7.10
CA PRO A 63 6.33 -8.36 7.80
C PRO A 63 5.11 -7.95 8.62
N LYS A 64 5.34 -7.42 9.83
CA LYS A 64 4.24 -7.00 10.70
C LYS A 64 3.52 -5.78 10.12
N MET A 65 2.19 -5.85 10.01
CA MET A 65 1.37 -4.77 9.44
C MET A 65 1.57 -3.43 10.17
N ALA A 66 1.74 -3.46 11.49
CA ALA A 66 2.02 -2.27 12.29
C ALA A 66 3.32 -1.56 11.88
N GLU A 67 4.36 -2.29 11.50
CA GLU A 67 5.62 -1.72 11.04
C GLU A 67 5.49 -1.08 9.66
N ILE A 68 4.74 -1.73 8.76
CA ILE A 68 4.42 -1.20 7.43
C ILE A 68 3.64 0.12 7.56
N GLN A 69 2.62 0.13 8.42
CA GLN A 69 1.82 1.31 8.71
C GLN A 69 2.68 2.46 9.26
N LYS A 70 3.54 2.18 10.25
CA LYS A 70 4.44 3.17 10.83
C LYS A 70 5.39 3.77 9.80
N LYS A 71 6.03 2.92 8.97
CA LYS A 71 6.94 3.38 7.91
C LYS A 71 6.21 4.26 6.88
N MET A 72 5.01 3.87 6.47
CA MET A 72 4.20 4.64 5.53
C MET A 72 3.84 6.01 6.09
N LEU A 73 3.36 6.09 7.33
CA LEU A 73 3.01 7.35 7.98
C LEU A 73 4.22 8.29 8.15
N ILE A 74 5.38 7.75 8.55
CA ILE A 74 6.62 8.53 8.66
C ILE A 74 7.06 9.05 7.29
N GLY A 75 6.96 8.23 6.24
CA GLY A 75 7.25 8.61 4.87
C GLY A 75 6.34 9.73 4.37
N THR A 76 5.03 9.62 4.59
CA THR A 76 4.05 10.67 4.28
C THR A 76 4.35 11.95 5.04
N ALA A 77 4.62 11.87 6.34
CA ALA A 77 4.97 13.03 7.14
C ALA A 77 6.27 13.70 6.65
N HIS A 78 7.27 12.92 6.23
CA HIS A 78 8.51 13.44 5.64
C HIS A 78 8.25 14.20 4.33
N ILE A 79 7.42 13.65 3.44
CA ILE A 79 7.04 14.32 2.18
C ILE A 79 6.31 15.63 2.48
N LEU A 80 5.35 15.62 3.42
CA LEU A 80 4.62 16.82 3.81
C LEU A 80 5.53 17.89 4.41
N ARG A 81 6.48 17.52 5.27
CA ARG A 81 7.48 18.47 5.81
C ARG A 81 8.31 19.12 4.72
N LYS A 82 8.74 18.34 3.72
CA LYS A 82 9.48 18.86 2.56
C LYS A 82 8.66 19.84 1.72
N ILE A 83 7.41 19.47 1.39
CA ILE A 83 6.55 20.29 0.52
C ILE A 83 6.12 21.57 1.22
N LEU A 84 5.70 21.47 2.48
CA LEU A 84 5.21 22.62 3.25
C LEU A 84 6.35 23.51 3.78
N SER A 85 7.61 23.13 3.54
CA SER A 85 8.80 23.80 4.10
C SER A 85 8.71 24.00 5.63
N ILE A 86 7.98 23.11 6.31
CA ILE A 86 7.76 23.18 7.75
C ILE A 86 9.00 22.58 8.42
N LYS A 87 9.89 23.45 8.92
CA LYS A 87 10.85 23.11 9.97
C LYS A 87 10.09 23.10 11.30
N ILE A 88 9.64 21.94 11.74
CA ILE A 88 9.32 21.74 13.15
C ILE A 88 10.46 20.91 13.72
N PHE A 89 11.01 21.44 14.82
CA PHE A 89 12.22 21.01 15.55
C PHE A 89 12.36 19.50 15.72
#